data_AF-R6UF86-F1
#
_entry.id   AF-R6UF86-F1
#
_cell.length_a   1.000
_cell.length_b   1.000
_cell.length_c   1.000
_cell.angle_alpha   90.00
_cell.angle_beta   90.00
_cell.angle_gamma   90.00
#
_symmetry.space_group_name_H-M   'P 1'
#
loop_
_entity.id
_entity.type
_entity.pdbx_description
1 polymer ?
#
loop_
_entity_poly.entity_id
_entity_poly.type
_entity_poly.pdbx_seq_one_letter_code
_entity_poly.pdbx_strand_id
1 'polypeptide(L)'
;MKYLLYRSFGNLDQDVKKHELLAVEYGKDIYDVTDALIKAAADDLAGLPEYEKYETAAFSPERTKDFRKVKRYAYEMTGIVYPTYGDKNILIDFGIVEEAE
;
A
#
# COMPACT_ATOMS: atom_id res chain seq x y z
N MET A 1 -17.29 2.71 -7.25
CA MET A 1 -16.21 1.72 -7.30
C MET A 1 -15.68 1.50 -5.90
N LYS A 2 -15.29 0.27 -5.59
CA LYS A 2 -14.73 -0.11 -4.28
C LYS A 2 -13.25 -0.44 -4.43
N TYR A 3 -12.42 0.10 -3.54
CA TYR A 3 -10.97 -0.02 -3.55
C TYR A 3 -10.49 -0.65 -2.26
N LEU A 4 -9.87 -1.83 -2.35
CA LEU A 4 -9.38 -2.58 -1.19
C LEU A 4 -7.86 -2.50 -1.14
N LEU A 5 -7.34 -1.88 -0.08
CA LEU A 5 -5.91 -1.71 0.14
C LEU A 5 -5.33 -2.89 0.92
N TYR A 6 -4.32 -3.54 0.35
CA TYR A 6 -3.60 -4.65 0.98
C TYR A 6 -2.13 -4.30 1.21
N ARG A 7 -1.61 -4.57 2.41
CA ARG A 7 -0.18 -4.52 2.68
C ARG A 7 0.50 -5.85 2.35
N SER A 8 1.63 -5.77 1.64
CA SER A 8 2.56 -6.89 1.49
C SER A 8 3.63 -6.88 2.59
N PHE A 9 4.37 -7.98 2.72
CA PHE A 9 5.54 -8.06 3.60
C PHE A 9 6.82 -7.58 2.89
N GLY A 10 6.70 -6.49 2.11
CA GLY A 10 7.79 -5.86 1.37
C GLY A 10 7.73 -6.06 -0.15
N ASN A 11 7.15 -7.15 -0.65
CA ASN A 11 7.04 -7.41 -2.09
C ASN A 11 5.67 -8.00 -2.47
N LEU A 12 4.99 -7.38 -3.42
CA LEU A 12 3.65 -7.82 -3.88
C LEU A 12 3.60 -9.19 -4.55
N ASP A 13 4.71 -9.69 -5.10
CA ASP A 13 4.77 -10.99 -5.76
C ASP A 13 5.00 -12.15 -4.77
N GLN A 14 5.27 -11.85 -3.50
CA GLN A 14 5.56 -12.83 -2.45
C GLN A 14 4.39 -12.94 -1.47
N ASP A 15 4.17 -14.14 -0.91
CA ASP A 15 3.18 -14.35 0.15
C ASP A 15 1.78 -13.74 -0.10
N VAL A 16 1.34 -13.68 -1.36
CA VAL A 16 0.11 -12.99 -1.82
C VAL A 16 -1.15 -13.37 -1.02
N LYS A 17 -1.21 -14.62 -0.53
CA LYS A 17 -2.34 -15.13 0.28
C LYS A 17 -2.35 -14.62 1.72
N LYS A 18 -1.23 -14.10 2.21
CA LYS A 18 -1.05 -13.57 3.57
C LYS A 18 -1.15 -12.05 3.62
N HIS A 19 -1.26 -11.37 2.48
CA HIS A 19 -1.39 -9.91 2.46
C HIS A 19 -2.62 -9.48 3.28
N GLU A 20 -2.42 -8.45 4.08
CA GLU A 20 -3.39 -7.99 5.06
C GLU A 20 -4.23 -6.85 4.50
N LEU A 21 -5.55 -6.94 4.64
CA LEU A 21 -6.47 -5.88 4.22
C LEU A 21 -6.44 -4.76 5.28
N LEU A 22 -6.16 -3.53 4.83
CA LEU A 22 -5.99 -2.38 5.70
C LEU A 22 -7.14 -1.38 5.62
N ALA A 23 -7.61 -1.12 4.41
CA ALA A 23 -8.63 -0.13 4.15
C ALA A 23 -9.55 -0.56 3.02
N VAL A 24 -10.78 -0.05 3.08
CA VAL A 24 -11.79 -0.19 2.04
C VAL A 24 -12.34 1.20 1.76
N GLU A 25 -12.05 1.72 0.58
CA GLU A 25 -12.47 3.06 0.16
C GLU A 25 -13.48 2.96 -0.97
N TYR A 26 -14.41 3.91 -1.01
CA TYR A 26 -15.44 4.00 -2.03
C TYR A 26 -15.32 5.33 -2.75
N GLY A 27 -15.25 5.28 -4.08
CA GLY A 27 -15.14 6.48 -4.90
C GLY A 27 -15.58 6.24 -6.33
N LYS A 28 -15.60 7.33 -7.10
CA LYS A 28 -15.92 7.27 -8.54
C LYS A 28 -14.80 6.60 -9.33
N ASP A 29 -13.56 6.92 -8.98
CA ASP A 29 -12.34 6.38 -9.56
C ASP A 29 -11.21 6.35 -8.50
N ILE A 30 -10.02 5.90 -8.90
CA ILE A 30 -8.86 5.79 -8.01
C ILE A 30 -8.37 7.16 -7.50
N TYR A 31 -8.57 8.23 -8.26
CA TYR A 31 -8.12 9.57 -7.89
C TYR A 31 -8.97 10.17 -6.77
N ASP A 32 -10.28 9.88 -6.79
CA ASP A 32 -11.24 10.27 -5.75
C ASP A 32 -10.87 9.71 -4.36
N VAL A 33 -10.22 8.54 -4.31
CA VAL A 33 -9.83 7.86 -3.06
C VAL A 33 -8.32 7.93 -2.75
N THR A 34 -7.53 8.60 -3.59
CA THR A 34 -6.05 8.55 -3.50
C THR A 34 -5.53 9.05 -2.15
N ASP A 35 -6.00 10.20 -1.67
CA ASP A 35 -5.53 10.77 -0.40
C ASP A 35 -5.89 9.89 0.80
N ALA A 36 -7.06 9.25 0.77
CA ALA A 36 -7.50 8.32 1.79
C ALA A 36 -6.62 7.06 1.83
N LEU A 37 -6.30 6.49 0.66
CA LEU A 37 -5.42 5.32 0.54
C LEU A 37 -3.99 5.62 0.99
N ILE A 38 -3.43 6.79 0.60
CA ILE A 38 -2.10 7.23 1.05
C ILE A 38 -2.06 7.34 2.58
N LYS A 39 -3.07 8.00 3.16
CA LYS A 39 -3.17 8.16 4.60
C LYS A 39 -3.30 6.80 5.30
N ALA A 40 -4.14 5.91 4.79
CA ALA A 40 -4.33 4.58 5.36
C ALA A 40 -3.03 3.75 5.36
N ALA A 41 -2.25 3.78 4.27
CA ALA A 41 -0.97 3.09 4.22
C ALA A 41 0.07 3.71 5.16
N ALA A 42 0.17 5.04 5.23
CA ALA A 42 1.11 5.71 6.13
C ALA A 42 0.76 5.46 7.60
N ASP A 43 -0.52 5.58 7.97
CA ASP A 43 -1.03 5.33 9.33
C ASP A 43 -0.82 3.87 9.74
N ASP A 44 -1.04 2.93 8.83
CA ASP A 44 -0.80 1.51 9.08
C ASP A 44 0.68 1.21 9.35
N LEU A 45 1.60 1.79 8.55
CA LEU A 45 3.03 1.65 8.82
C LEU A 45 3.42 2.27 10.15
N ALA A 46 2.90 3.46 10.48
CA ALA A 46 3.17 4.11 11.76
C ALA A 46 2.60 3.32 12.96
N GLY A 47 1.52 2.56 12.74
CA GLY A 47 0.90 1.70 13.75
C GLY A 47 1.65 0.39 14.01
N LEU A 48 2.62 0.02 13.18
CA LEU A 48 3.43 -1.17 13.39
C LEU A 48 4.44 -0.96 14.54
N PRO A 49 4.54 -1.87 15.52
CA PRO A 49 5.51 -1.74 16.62
C PRO A 49 6.97 -1.62 16.16
N GLU A 50 7.28 -2.19 14.98
CA GLU A 50 8.59 -2.09 14.35
C GLU A 50 8.92 -0.70 13.78
N TYR A 51 7.90 0.13 13.49
CA TYR A 51 8.05 1.44 12.87
C TYR A 51 7.43 2.60 13.65
N GLU A 52 6.83 2.35 14.83
CA GLU A 52 6.15 3.35 15.67
C GLU A 52 6.98 4.64 15.93
N LYS A 53 8.31 4.53 15.89
CA LYS A 53 9.25 5.63 16.17
C LYS A 53 9.75 6.34 14.91
N TYR A 54 9.33 5.90 13.74
CA TYR A 54 9.81 6.41 12.47
C TYR A 54 8.72 7.20 11.76
N GLU A 55 9.15 8.20 11.00
CA GLU A 55 8.25 8.91 10.10
C GLU A 55 7.87 7.95 8.96
N THR A 56 6.60 7.97 8.56
CA THR A 56 6.06 7.15 7.48
C THR A 56 5.35 8.01 6.46
N ALA A 57 5.38 7.55 5.21
CA ALA A 57 4.68 8.18 4.10
C ALA A 57 4.24 7.10 3.11
N ALA A 58 3.39 7.46 2.15
CA ALA A 58 3.11 6.61 1.00
C ALA A 58 3.04 7.46 -0.27
N PHE A 59 3.46 6.88 -1.39
CA PHE A 59 3.27 7.47 -2.71
C PHE A 59 1.83 7.29 -3.19
N SER A 60 1.43 8.01 -4.23
CA SER A 60 0.13 7.80 -4.86
C SER A 60 0.04 6.42 -5.55
N PRO A 61 -1.16 5.83 -5.65
CA PRO A 61 -1.37 4.60 -6.40
C PRO A 61 -1.02 4.74 -7.89
N GLU A 62 -0.32 3.75 -8.44
CA GLU A 62 -0.04 3.60 -9.87
C GLU A 62 -0.70 2.32 -10.39
N ARG A 63 -1.03 2.25 -11.69
CA ARG A 63 -1.48 0.98 -12.28
C ARG A 63 -0.38 -0.08 -12.12
N THR A 64 -0.78 -1.29 -11.74
CA THR A 64 0.14 -2.42 -11.58
C THR A 64 0.93 -2.65 -12.87
N LYS A 65 2.26 -2.69 -12.76
CA LYS A 65 3.15 -2.83 -13.91
C LYS A 65 3.13 -4.24 -14.47
N ASP A 66 3.32 -4.36 -15.79
CA ASP A 66 3.19 -5.64 -16.49
C ASP A 66 4.18 -6.72 -16.04
N PHE A 67 5.34 -6.31 -15.52
CA PHE A 67 6.37 -7.23 -15.01
C PHE A 67 5.97 -7.94 -13.71
N ARG A 68 4.95 -7.45 -12.99
CA ARG A 68 4.44 -8.13 -11.78
C ARG A 68 3.88 -9.48 -12.15
N LYS A 69 4.30 -10.51 -11.41
CA LYS A 69 3.80 -11.89 -11.58
C LYS A 69 2.40 -12.01 -11.02
N VAL A 70 2.12 -11.32 -9.91
CA VAL A 70 0.80 -11.25 -9.32
C VAL A 70 -0.12 -10.39 -10.20
N LYS A 71 -1.29 -10.94 -10.53
CA LYS A 71 -2.36 -10.23 -11.28
C LYS A 71 -3.60 -9.97 -10.42
N ARG A 72 -3.46 -10.13 -9.10
CA ARG A 72 -4.52 -9.88 -8.11
C ARG A 72 -4.86 -8.39 -8.00
N TYR A 73 -3.86 -7.52 -8.14
CA TYR A 73 -3.98 -6.10 -7.85
C TYR A 73 -4.11 -5.28 -9.14
N ALA A 74 -5.08 -4.37 -9.17
CA ALA A 74 -5.30 -3.43 -10.26
C ALA A 74 -4.33 -2.24 -10.19
N TYR A 75 -3.98 -1.81 -8.96
CA TYR A 75 -2.99 -0.77 -8.69
C TYR A 75 -1.98 -1.25 -7.65
N GLU A 76 -0.81 -0.62 -7.66
CA GLU A 76 0.23 -0.76 -6.66
C GLU A 76 0.57 0.60 -6.06
N MET A 77 1.04 0.58 -4.83
CA MET A 77 1.48 1.76 -4.09
C MET A 77 2.69 1.40 -3.25
N THR A 78 3.56 2.37 -2.96
CA THR A 78 4.75 2.14 -2.14
C THR A 78 4.68 3.01 -0.89
N GLY A 79 4.67 2.37 0.26
CA GLY A 79 4.90 3.01 1.55
C GLY A 79 6.39 3.14 1.84
N ILE A 80 6.73 4.18 2.57
CA ILE A 80 8.09 4.53 2.96
C ILE A 80 8.12 4.65 4.48
N VAL A 81 9.12 4.03 5.08
CA VAL A 81 9.50 4.29 6.47
C VAL A 81 10.87 4.96 6.45
N TYR A 82 11.05 6.00 7.25
CA TYR A 82 12.30 6.77 7.37
C TYR A 82 12.99 6.47 8.71
N PRO A 83 13.92 5.48 8.77
CA PRO A 83 14.64 5.18 10.00
C PRO A 83 15.57 6.32 10.40
N THR A 84 15.60 6.66 11.69
CA THR A 84 16.38 7.82 12.20
C THR A 84 17.89 7.70 11.98
N TYR A 85 18.42 6.48 11.94
CA TYR A 85 19.86 6.20 11.79
C TYR A 85 20.16 5.22 10.65
N GLY A 86 19.22 5.04 9.71
CA GLY A 86 19.39 4.14 8.58
C GLY A 86 19.99 4.85 7.38
N ASP A 87 20.97 4.21 6.71
CA ASP A 87 21.52 4.71 5.44
C ASP A 87 20.50 4.67 4.29
N LYS A 88 19.39 3.93 4.47
CA LYS A 88 18.35 3.71 3.47
C LYS A 88 16.97 3.68 4.11
N ASN A 89 15.98 4.17 3.37
CA ASN A 89 14.57 4.04 3.71
C ASN A 89 14.09 2.60 3.47
N ILE A 90 13.10 2.19 4.25
CA ILE A 90 12.44 0.89 4.04
C ILE A 90 11.25 1.16 3.12
N LEU A 91 11.18 0.41 2.02
CA LEU A 91 10.10 0.47 1.05
C LEU A 91 9.21 -0.76 1.19
N ILE A 92 7.91 -0.54 1.30
CA ILE A 92 6.92 -1.60 1.46
C ILE A 92 5.88 -1.44 0.37
N ASP A 93 5.67 -2.49 -0.41
CA ASP A 93 4.66 -2.46 -1.47
C ASP A 93 3.25 -2.74 -0.90
N PHE A 94 2.27 -2.03 -1.44
CA PHE A 94 0.85 -2.19 -1.18
C PHE A 94 0.12 -2.46 -2.49
N GLY A 95 -0.87 -3.34 -2.44
CA GLY A 95 -1.66 -3.76 -3.59
C GLY A 95 -3.11 -3.33 -3.42
N ILE A 96 -3.71 -2.78 -4.48
CA ILE A 96 -5.09 -2.31 -4.44
C ILE A 96 -5.92 -3.15 -5.40
N VAL A 97 -7.02 -3.72 -4.90
CA VAL A 97 -8.03 -4.39 -5.72
C VAL A 97 -9.13 -3.38 -6.02
N GLU A 98 -9.48 -3.25 -7.30
CA GLU A 98 -10.64 -2.47 -7.75
C GLU A 98 -11.80 -3.45 -8.00
N GLU A 99 -12.92 -3.24 -7.31
CA GLU A 99 -14.15 -4.00 -7.48
C GLU A 99 -15.27 -3.05 -7.96
N ALA A 100 -15.98 -3.47 -9.00
CA ALA A 100 -17.28 -2.88 -9.34
C ALA A 100 -18.29 -3.30 -8.27
N GLU A 101 -19.19 -2.39 -7.92
CA GLU A 101 -20.31 -2.68 -7.00
C GLU A 101 -21.34 -3.61 -7.64
#